data_AF-A0A2S8B9P4-F1
#
_entry.id   AF-A0A2S8B9P4-F1
#
_cell.length_a   1.000
_cell.length_b   1.000
_cell.length_c   1.000
_cell.angle_alpha   90.00
_cell.angle_beta   90.00
_cell.angle_gamma   90.00
#
_symmetry.space_group_name_H-M   'P 1'
#
loop_
_entity.id
_entity.type
_entity.pdbx_description
1 polymer ?
#
loop_
_entity_poly.entity_id
_entity_poly.type
_entity_poly.pdbx_seq_one_letter_code
_entity_poly.pdbx_strand_id
1 'polypeptide(L)'
;MTMPADAVAAVIEGGRGPRPYSLQDRETEQVLNVALALLVELSASNDRIDRLERLVAESRGVPVAALREAVLDGPATAERQEALEALQVRVLRVFIDPREASDGHPDAR
;
A
#
# COMPACT_ATOMS: atom_id res chain seq x y z
N MET A 1 2.23 31.70 24.41
CA MET A 1 2.70 32.27 23.13
C MET A 1 2.44 31.20 22.08
N THR A 2 1.46 31.40 21.19
CA THR A 2 1.19 30.46 20.08
C THR A 2 2.39 30.45 19.14
N MET A 3 2.88 29.26 18.80
CA MET A 3 4.02 29.14 17.90
C MET A 3 3.57 29.55 16.49
N PRO A 4 4.44 30.16 15.67
CA PRO A 4 4.09 30.55 14.30
C PRO A 4 3.52 29.39 13.45
N ALA A 5 3.92 28.16 13.76
CA ALA A 5 3.38 26.94 13.15
C ALA A 5 1.88 26.74 13.42
N ASP A 6 1.41 27.07 14.62
CA ASP A 6 0.00 26.93 15.02
C ASP A 6 -0.89 27.90 14.24
N ALA A 7 -0.39 29.11 13.95
CA ALA A 7 -1.10 30.09 13.14
C ALA A 7 -1.20 29.67 11.67
N VAL A 8 -0.15 29.05 11.12
CA VAL A 8 -0.16 28.49 9.76
C VAL A 8 -1.12 27.31 9.67
N ALA A 9 -1.12 26.41 10.66
CA ALA A 9 -2.06 25.30 10.72
C ALA A 9 -3.53 25.79 10.79
N ALA A 10 -3.82 26.78 11.63
CA ALA A 10 -5.16 27.35 11.75
C ALA A 10 -5.68 28.02 10.47
N VAL A 11 -4.79 28.68 9.70
CA VAL A 11 -5.15 29.24 8.37
C VAL A 11 -5.41 28.15 7.35
N ILE A 12 -4.63 27.06 7.39
CA ILE A 12 -4.82 25.91 6.50
C ILE A 12 -6.15 25.19 6.81
N GLU A 13 -6.49 25.02 8.08
CA GLU A 13 -7.75 24.43 8.53
C GLU A 13 -8.96 25.35 8.25
N GLY A 14 -8.84 26.64 8.52
CA GLY A 14 -9.91 27.61 8.27
C GLY A 14 -10.19 27.85 6.78
N GLY A 15 -9.19 27.71 5.92
CA GLY A 15 -9.34 27.85 4.46
C GLY A 15 -9.84 26.59 3.75
N ARG A 16 -9.74 25.42 4.39
CA ARG A 16 -10.23 24.15 3.87
C ARG A 16 -11.46 23.74 4.65
N GLY A 17 -12.62 24.28 4.27
CA GLY A 17 -13.91 23.71 4.67
C GLY A 17 -13.96 22.20 4.39
N PRO A 18 -14.85 21.43 5.05
CA PRO A 18 -14.91 19.98 4.86
C PRO A 18 -15.01 19.69 3.36
N ARG A 19 -13.99 19.02 2.80
CA ARG A 19 -13.93 18.74 1.37
C ARG A 19 -15.19 17.94 1.02
N PRO A 20 -16.11 18.47 0.21
CA PRO A 20 -17.30 17.73 -0.15
C PRO A 20 -16.86 16.47 -0.90
N TYR A 21 -17.43 15.33 -0.50
CA TYR A 21 -17.28 14.09 -1.23
C TYR A 21 -17.85 14.32 -2.65
N SER A 22 -17.08 13.85 -3.64
CA SER A 22 -17.43 13.93 -5.06
C SER A 22 -18.46 12.88 -5.46
N LEU A 23 -18.55 11.76 -4.74
CA LEU A 23 -19.52 10.68 -4.95
C LEU A 23 -20.69 10.78 -3.97
N GLN A 24 -21.81 10.17 -4.36
CA GLN A 24 -23.04 10.14 -3.56
C GLN A 24 -22.88 9.37 -2.25
N ASP A 25 -22.00 8.37 -2.25
CA ASP A 25 -21.71 7.52 -1.11
C ASP A 25 -20.26 7.70 -0.66
N ARG A 26 -20.11 7.96 0.64
CA ARG A 26 -18.80 8.16 1.28
C ARG A 26 -17.96 6.90 1.24
N GLU A 27 -18.56 5.73 1.43
CA GLU A 27 -17.81 4.47 1.43
C GLU A 27 -17.23 4.18 0.04
N THR A 28 -18.00 4.42 -1.01
CA THR A 28 -17.57 4.30 -2.41
C THR A 28 -16.38 5.22 -2.71
N GLU A 29 -16.41 6.47 -2.25
CA GLU A 29 -15.28 7.39 -2.45
C GLU A 29 -14.03 6.98 -1.68
N GLN A 30 -14.20 6.43 -0.48
CA GLN A 30 -13.09 5.89 0.31
C GLN A 30 -12.45 4.69 -0.39
N VAL A 31 -13.25 3.76 -0.93
CA VAL A 31 -12.74 2.62 -1.71
C VAL A 31 -12.00 3.10 -2.96
N LEU A 32 -12.55 4.08 -3.69
CA LEU A 32 -11.87 4.67 -4.85
C LEU A 32 -10.54 5.31 -4.47
N ASN A 33 -10.48 6.06 -3.37
CA ASN A 33 -9.25 6.66 -2.88
C ASN A 33 -8.20 5.61 -2.50
N VAL A 34 -8.60 4.52 -1.85
CA VAL A 34 -7.72 3.38 -1.55
C VAL A 34 -7.21 2.74 -2.84
N ALA A 35 -8.08 2.50 -3.81
CA ALA A 35 -7.69 1.92 -5.10
C ALA A 35 -6.69 2.81 -5.86
N LEU A 36 -6.91 4.13 -5.86
CA LEU A 36 -5.98 5.09 -6.47
C LEU A 36 -4.63 5.13 -5.75
N ALA A 37 -4.62 5.10 -4.41
CA ALA A 37 -3.37 5.03 -3.65
C ALA A 37 -2.59 3.74 -3.96
N LEU A 38 -3.28 2.59 -4.00
CA LEU A 38 -2.66 1.30 -4.38
C LEU A 38 -2.13 1.31 -5.81
N LEU A 39 -2.83 1.95 -6.75
CA LEU A 39 -2.36 2.10 -8.13
C LEU A 39 -1.02 2.83 -8.21
N VAL A 40 -0.88 3.93 -7.47
CA VAL A 40 0.38 4.71 -7.42
C VAL A 40 1.52 3.86 -6.86
N GLU A 41 1.29 3.17 -5.74
CA GLU A 41 2.30 2.30 -5.13
C GLU A 41 2.67 1.10 -6.01
N LEU A 42 1.69 0.51 -6.72
CA LEU A 42 1.94 -0.55 -7.69
C LEU A 42 2.78 -0.05 -8.87
N SER A 43 2.48 1.14 -9.39
CA SER A 43 3.28 1.77 -10.46
C SER A 43 4.72 2.00 -10.01
N ALA A 44 4.92 2.57 -8.81
CA ALA A 44 6.25 2.79 -8.26
C ALA A 44 7.01 1.47 -8.01
N SER A 45 6.30 0.43 -7.59
CA SER A 45 6.88 -0.91 -7.41
C SER A 45 7.31 -1.53 -8.73
N ASN A 46 6.48 -1.46 -9.77
CA ASN A 46 6.84 -1.94 -11.11
C ASN A 46 8.06 -1.21 -11.67
N ASP A 47 8.17 0.11 -11.48
CA ASP A 47 9.33 0.90 -11.89
C ASP A 47 10.62 0.52 -11.14
N ARG A 48 10.51 0.18 -9.85
CA ARG A 48 11.64 -0.30 -9.06
C ARG A 48 12.06 -1.71 -9.52
N ILE A 49 11.10 -2.58 -9.82
CA ILE A 49 11.36 -3.92 -10.35
C ILE A 49 12.06 -3.82 -11.71
N ASP A 50 11.57 -3.01 -12.65
CA ASP A 50 12.21 -2.83 -13.97
C ASP A 50 13.65 -2.31 -13.83
N ARG A 51 13.89 -1.37 -12.91
CA ARG A 51 15.26 -0.90 -12.60
C ARG A 51 16.15 -2.02 -12.05
N LEU A 52 15.64 -2.81 -11.11
CA LEU A 52 16.38 -3.95 -10.56
C LEU A 52 16.67 -5.01 -11.63
N GLU A 53 15.70 -5.35 -12.47
CA GLU A 53 15.86 -6.28 -13.59
C GLU A 53 16.98 -5.80 -14.54
N ARG A 54 17.00 -4.51 -14.89
CA ARG A 54 18.05 -3.94 -15.76
C ARG A 54 19.44 -4.02 -15.14
N LEU A 55 19.58 -3.66 -13.86
CA LEU A 55 20.85 -3.75 -13.14
C LEU A 55 21.34 -5.20 -13.02
N VAL A 56 20.44 -6.14 -12.75
CA VAL A 56 20.78 -7.57 -12.69
C VAL A 56 21.17 -8.09 -14.07
N ALA A 57 20.47 -7.70 -15.12
CA ALA A 57 20.76 -8.10 -16.49
C ALA A 57 22.15 -7.62 -16.92
N GLU A 58 22.46 -6.36 -16.65
CA GLU A 58 23.78 -5.75 -16.90
C GLU A 58 24.89 -6.48 -16.13
N SER A 59 24.71 -6.68 -14.82
CA SER A 59 25.73 -7.35 -13.98
C SER A 59 25.96 -8.83 -14.35
N ARG A 60 24.95 -9.52 -14.87
CA ARG A 60 25.05 -10.92 -15.33
C ARG A 60 25.41 -11.06 -16.81
N GLY A 61 25.46 -9.97 -17.56
CA GLY A 61 25.72 -10.00 -19.00
C GLY A 61 24.65 -10.74 -19.81
N VAL A 62 23.40 -10.71 -19.34
CA VAL A 62 22.25 -11.36 -20.00
C VAL A 62 21.23 -10.32 -20.46
N PRO A 63 20.39 -10.60 -21.47
CA PRO A 63 19.30 -9.69 -21.82
C PRO A 63 18.24 -9.65 -20.71
N VAL A 64 17.62 -8.49 -20.49
CA VAL A 64 16.52 -8.30 -19.50
C VAL A 64 15.38 -9.29 -19.73
N ALA A 65 15.07 -9.61 -21.00
CA ALA A 65 14.04 -10.59 -21.35
C ALA A 65 14.31 -11.97 -20.72
N ALA A 66 15.57 -12.40 -20.65
CA ALA A 66 15.93 -13.68 -20.02
C ALA A 66 15.65 -13.72 -18.52
N LEU A 67 15.61 -12.58 -17.82
CA LEU A 67 15.20 -12.51 -16.41
C LEU A 67 13.68 -12.60 -16.25
N ARG A 68 12.91 -12.02 -17.18
CA ARG A 68 11.43 -12.05 -17.16
C ARG A 68 10.88 -13.42 -17.53
N GLU A 69 11.57 -14.11 -18.42
CA GLU A 69 11.25 -15.46 -18.87
C GLU A 69 11.91 -16.53 -18.00
N ALA A 70 12.70 -16.14 -17.00
CA ALA A 70 13.37 -17.07 -16.11
C ALA A 70 12.33 -17.93 -15.38
N VAL A 71 12.39 -19.24 -15.62
CA VAL A 71 11.63 -20.20 -14.84
C VAL A 71 12.31 -20.31 -13.48
N LEU A 72 11.55 -20.02 -12.42
CA LEU A 72 11.99 -20.30 -11.06
C LEU A 72 12.17 -21.81 -10.93
N ASP A 73 13.26 -22.23 -10.31
CA ASP A 73 13.45 -23.64 -9.99
C ASP A 73 12.42 -24.11 -8.95
N GLY A 74 12.30 -25.43 -8.78
CA GLY A 74 11.32 -26.03 -7.86
C GLY A 74 11.38 -25.43 -6.44
N PRO A 75 12.57 -25.31 -5.81
CA PRO A 75 12.72 -24.68 -4.51
C PRO A 75 12.28 -23.21 -4.47
N ALA A 76 12.72 -22.37 -5.41
CA ALA A 76 12.33 -20.95 -5.43
C ALA A 76 10.84 -20.75 -5.72
N THR A 77 10.23 -21.65 -6.49
CA THR A 77 8.78 -21.65 -6.73
C THR A 77 8.01 -21.96 -5.44
N ALA A 78 8.47 -22.95 -4.66
CA ALA A 78 7.85 -23.31 -3.39
C ALA A 78 7.95 -22.17 -2.37
N GLU A 79 9.13 -21.54 -2.23
CA GLU A 79 9.33 -20.38 -1.35
C GLU A 79 8.42 -19.20 -1.74
N ARG A 80 8.27 -18.94 -3.05
CA ARG A 80 7.36 -17.89 -3.55
C ARG A 80 5.91 -18.22 -3.23
N GLN A 81 5.49 -19.47 -3.39
CA GLN A 81 4.14 -19.91 -3.11
C GLN A 81 3.82 -19.77 -1.61
N GLU A 82 4.73 -20.20 -0.75
CA GLU A 82 4.59 -20.05 0.71
C GLU A 82 4.50 -18.57 1.12
N ALA A 83 5.36 -17.71 0.54
CA ALA A 83 5.31 -16.28 0.80
C ALA A 83 3.98 -15.63 0.34
N LEU A 84 3.42 -16.08 -0.80
CA LEU A 84 2.14 -15.62 -1.31
C LEU A 84 0.98 -16.07 -0.40
N GLU A 85 0.96 -17.33 0.01
CA GLU A 85 -0.05 -17.87 0.91
C GLU A 85 -0.01 -17.13 2.26
N ALA A 86 1.19 -16.90 2.81
CA ALA A 86 1.35 -16.13 4.04
C ALA A 86 0.85 -14.68 3.89
N LEU A 87 1.06 -14.05 2.73
CA LEU A 87 0.52 -12.73 2.43
C LEU A 87 -1.01 -12.75 2.35
N GLN A 88 -1.59 -13.71 1.62
CA GLN A 88 -3.04 -13.86 1.48
C GLN A 88 -3.70 -14.08 2.84
N VAL A 89 -3.15 -14.94 3.69
CA VAL A 89 -3.65 -15.15 5.06
C VAL A 89 -3.60 -13.87 5.88
N ARG A 90 -2.51 -13.09 5.80
CA ARG A 90 -2.42 -11.79 6.52
C ARG A 90 -3.46 -10.78 6.04
N VAL A 91 -3.69 -10.69 4.73
CA VAL A 91 -4.65 -9.75 4.13
C VAL A 91 -6.08 -10.17 4.45
N LEU A 92 -6.39 -11.47 4.36
CA LEU A 92 -7.74 -12.00 4.56
C LEU A 92 -8.09 -12.22 6.03
N ARG A 93 -7.13 -12.09 6.96
CA ARG A 93 -7.35 -12.24 8.41
C ARG A 93 -8.50 -11.36 8.92
N VAL A 94 -8.68 -10.17 8.35
CA VAL A 94 -9.76 -9.24 8.70
C VAL A 94 -11.17 -9.83 8.49
N PHE A 95 -11.32 -10.81 7.59
CA PHE A 95 -12.58 -11.50 7.33
C PHE A 95 -12.76 -12.81 8.12
N ILE A 96 -11.67 -13.41 8.61
CA ILE A 96 -11.66 -14.74 9.25
C ILE A 96 -11.74 -14.64 10.78
N ASP A 97 -11.10 -13.64 11.37
CA ASP A 97 -11.15 -13.32 12.80
C ASP A 97 -11.33 -11.81 12.94
N PRO A 98 -12.57 -11.29 12.77
CA PRO A 98 -12.88 -9.89 13.01
C PRO A 98 -12.76 -9.64 14.51
N ARG A 99 -11.54 -9.41 14.97
CA ARG A 99 -11.30 -8.92 16.32
C ARG A 99 -12.04 -7.59 16.43
N GLU A 100 -13.03 -7.52 17.31
CA GLU A 100 -13.56 -6.23 17.74
C GLU A 100 -12.36 -5.37 18.11
N ALA A 101 -12.27 -4.19 17.48
CA ALA A 101 -11.30 -3.21 17.90
C ALA A 101 -11.58 -2.96 19.38
N SER A 102 -10.75 -3.52 20.26
CA SER A 102 -10.69 -3.09 21.64
C SER A 102 -10.12 -1.68 21.57
N ASP A 103 -11.00 -0.70 21.37
CA ASP A 103 -10.68 0.69 21.61
C ASP A 103 -10.11 0.73 23.02
N GLY A 104 -8.81 0.97 23.13
CA GLY A 104 -8.08 1.10 24.38
C GLY A 104 -8.47 2.38 25.13
N HIS A 105 -9.75 2.75 25.11
CA HIS A 105 -10.29 3.80 25.94
C HIS A 105 -10.61 3.19 27.31
N PRO A 106 -9.97 3.65 28.40
CA PRO A 106 -10.38 3.21 29.73
C PRO A 106 -11.83 3.64 29.95
N ASP A 107 -12.67 2.70 30.40
CA ASP A 107 -14.05 2.95 30.80
C ASP A 107 -14.10 4.12 31.79
N ALA A 108 -14.69 5.23 31.37
CA ALA A 108 -15.03 6.33 32.26
C ALA A 108 -16.22 5.89 33.13
N ARG A 109 -15.93 5.52 34.38
CA ARG A 109 -16.90 5.48 35.48
C ARG A 109 -16.75 6.72 36.34
#